data_AF-A0A920HVW6-F1
#
_entry.id   AF-A0A920HVW6-F1
#
_cell.length_a   1.000
_cell.length_b   1.000
_cell.length_c   1.000
_cell.angle_alpha   90.00
_cell.angle_beta   90.00
_cell.angle_gamma   90.00
#
_symmetry.space_group_name_H-M   'P 1'
#
loop_
_entity.id
_entity.type
_entity.pdbx_description
1 polymer ?
#
loop_
_entity_poly.entity_id
_entity_poly.type
_entity_poly.pdbx_seq_one_letter_code
_entity_poly.pdbx_strand_id
1 'polypeptide(L)'
;MNGNYVDRTDNYLLDKGHTKQISDYSRIVRKETSAIPAKRLLVIFDQYEVPSGNKGDLFTVNSFTSDRYSKDIAYVTGDRATDILDSRPRVKEFNPATSGSPFSFANREFEETNPFVITPNESSILGYSFYLPRIDRLVIDEYEQVKLIKGESAESPVPPTEVGNAMEIAQITLPPYLYDVVQEPQIRMFDNRRFTMRDIGALEKRIENLEEFTSLSALELDTKTLEVKDADGLNRFKTGFVVNNFKNRSFIDFSNDGGSRCDVNVETRELISAVDFWSMRAELALNPNIDLASADLNSNLQLLDTNCKKKAI
;
A
#
# COMPACT_ATOMS: atom_id res chain seq x y z
N MET A 1 -50.98 16.22 15.42
CA MET A 1 -51.56 15.92 16.74
C MET A 1 -50.84 16.78 17.78
N ASN A 2 -51.53 17.72 18.40
CA ASN A 2 -50.93 18.65 19.38
C ASN A 2 -51.12 18.11 20.80
N GLY A 3 -50.22 17.21 21.22
CA GLY A 3 -50.07 16.81 22.62
C GLY A 3 -48.62 17.05 23.04
N ASN A 4 -48.40 17.36 24.32
CA ASN A 4 -47.06 17.51 24.87
C ASN A 4 -46.45 16.11 25.10
N TYR A 5 -45.95 15.50 24.02
CA TYR A 5 -45.27 14.20 24.06
C TYR A 5 -43.77 14.42 24.16
N VAL A 6 -43.11 13.62 25.00
CA VAL A 6 -41.64 13.58 25.05
C VAL A 6 -41.18 12.49 24.09
N ASP A 7 -40.43 12.87 23.06
CA ASP A 7 -39.82 11.90 22.15
C ASP A 7 -38.82 11.02 22.91
N ARG A 8 -38.95 9.72 22.72
CA ARG A 8 -38.12 8.68 23.34
C ARG A 8 -37.64 7.65 22.30
N THR A 9 -37.67 8.00 21.01
CA THR A 9 -37.29 7.09 19.91
C THR A 9 -35.88 6.54 20.10
N ASP A 10 -34.94 7.37 20.53
CA ASP A 10 -33.54 6.98 20.77
C ASP A 10 -33.35 5.89 21.84
N ASN A 11 -34.34 5.67 22.71
CA ASN A 11 -34.26 4.66 23.76
C ASN A 11 -34.52 3.24 23.25
N TYR A 12 -35.01 3.09 22.02
CA TYR A 12 -35.43 1.84 21.44
C TYR A 12 -34.64 1.52 20.16
N LEU A 13 -34.60 0.25 19.81
CA LEU A 13 -34.12 -0.28 18.54
C LEU A 13 -35.30 -0.96 17.84
N LEU A 14 -35.42 -0.75 16.53
CA LEU A 14 -36.41 -1.45 15.73
C LEU A 14 -35.81 -2.78 15.25
N ASP A 15 -36.35 -3.88 15.75
CA ASP A 15 -36.14 -5.19 15.18
C ASP A 15 -37.19 -5.40 14.08
N LYS A 16 -36.74 -5.44 12.82
CA LYS A 16 -37.62 -5.54 11.64
C LYS A 16 -38.30 -6.91 11.51
N GLY A 17 -37.90 -7.93 12.29
CA GLY A 17 -38.56 -9.24 12.28
C GLY A 17 -38.27 -10.11 11.04
N HIS A 18 -37.31 -9.73 10.19
CA HIS A 18 -36.94 -10.55 9.04
C HIS A 18 -36.00 -11.69 9.47
N THR A 19 -36.47 -12.93 9.33
CA THR A 19 -35.68 -14.13 9.60
C THR A 19 -35.36 -14.87 8.30
N LYS A 20 -34.47 -15.87 8.33
CA LYS A 20 -34.14 -16.66 7.13
C LYS A 20 -35.35 -17.33 6.48
N GLN A 21 -36.36 -17.69 7.27
CA GLN A 21 -37.48 -18.52 6.82
C GLN A 21 -38.75 -17.73 6.61
N ILE A 22 -39.00 -16.69 7.42
CA ILE A 22 -40.29 -15.99 7.44
C ILE A 22 -40.10 -14.48 7.54
N SER A 23 -41.08 -13.73 7.01
CA SER A 23 -41.27 -12.32 7.33
C SER A 23 -42.18 -12.22 8.56
N ASP A 24 -41.58 -12.03 9.73
CA ASP A 24 -42.27 -12.02 11.03
C ASP A 24 -42.65 -10.59 11.45
N TYR A 25 -43.36 -10.46 12.57
CA TYR A 25 -43.70 -9.17 13.13
C TYR A 25 -42.46 -8.35 13.50
N SER A 26 -42.47 -7.07 13.14
CA SER A 26 -41.52 -6.10 13.68
C SER A 26 -41.81 -5.81 15.16
N ARG A 27 -40.76 -5.55 15.94
CA ARG A 27 -40.89 -5.19 17.37
C ARG A 27 -39.89 -4.11 17.75
N ILE A 28 -40.29 -3.29 18.71
CA ILE A 28 -39.39 -2.33 19.35
C ILE A 28 -38.73 -2.99 20.56
N VAL A 29 -37.40 -2.97 20.59
CA VAL A 29 -36.59 -3.52 21.67
C VAL A 29 -35.99 -2.35 22.44
N ARG A 30 -36.24 -2.28 23.75
CA ARG A 30 -35.64 -1.24 24.59
C ARG A 30 -34.14 -1.49 24.72
N LYS A 31 -33.33 -0.45 24.58
CA LYS A 31 -31.89 -0.52 24.91
C LYS A 31 -31.70 -0.81 26.40
N GLU A 32 -30.70 -1.62 26.73
CA GLU A 32 -30.42 -1.98 28.13
C GLU A 32 -30.05 -0.77 29.00
N THR A 33 -29.42 0.23 28.38
CA THR A 33 -29.03 1.51 29.02
C THR A 33 -30.22 2.45 29.27
N SER A 34 -31.38 2.17 28.70
CA SER A 34 -32.57 3.00 28.82
C SER A 34 -33.43 2.54 30.01
N ALA A 35 -33.86 3.50 30.84
CA ALA A 35 -34.75 3.24 31.97
C ALA A 35 -36.10 2.66 31.52
N ILE A 36 -36.72 1.85 32.40
CA ILE A 36 -38.08 1.33 32.18
C ILE A 36 -39.06 2.51 32.07
N PRO A 37 -39.89 2.59 31.01
CA PRO A 37 -40.87 3.65 30.87
C PRO A 37 -41.95 3.53 31.96
N ALA A 38 -42.13 4.60 32.75
CA ALA A 38 -43.12 4.65 33.83
C ALA A 38 -44.55 5.02 33.35
N LYS A 39 -44.67 5.52 32.10
CA LYS A 39 -45.94 5.96 31.51
C LYS A 39 -46.23 5.20 30.21
N ARG A 40 -47.48 5.25 29.75
CA ARG A 40 -47.89 4.69 28.46
C ARG A 40 -47.10 5.33 27.32
N LEU A 41 -46.66 4.49 26.39
CA LEU A 41 -45.98 4.90 25.16
C LEU A 41 -46.99 5.02 24.04
N LEU A 42 -46.84 6.06 23.21
CA LEU A 42 -47.48 6.15 21.90
C LEU A 42 -46.42 5.77 20.87
N VAL A 43 -46.70 4.74 20.07
CA VAL A 43 -45.81 4.29 19.01
C VAL A 43 -46.42 4.74 17.69
N ILE A 44 -45.66 5.51 16.91
CA ILE A 44 -45.99 5.90 15.55
C ILE A 44 -44.99 5.21 14.66
N PHE A 45 -45.47 4.48 13.65
CA PHE A 45 -44.63 3.75 12.72
C PHE A 45 -45.22 3.83 11.33
N ASP A 46 -44.35 3.73 10.34
CA ASP A 46 -44.72 3.52 8.96
C ASP A 46 -44.47 2.04 8.62
N GLN A 47 -45.39 1.43 7.87
CA GLN A 47 -45.25 0.06 7.40
C GLN A 47 -45.52 -0.05 5.91
N TYR A 48 -44.95 -1.08 5.28
CA TYR A 48 -45.32 -1.48 3.94
C TYR A 48 -46.48 -2.45 4.01
N GLU A 49 -47.55 -2.13 3.30
CA GLU A 49 -48.69 -3.01 3.11
C GLU A 49 -48.71 -3.51 1.68
N VAL A 50 -48.99 -4.81 1.53
CA VAL A 50 -49.25 -5.39 0.23
C VAL A 50 -50.69 -5.03 -0.16
N PRO A 51 -50.93 -4.43 -1.34
CA PRO A 51 -52.28 -4.08 -1.77
C PRO A 51 -53.21 -5.29 -1.77
N SER A 52 -54.46 -5.12 -1.34
CA SER A 52 -55.47 -6.18 -1.12
C SER A 52 -55.91 -6.96 -2.37
N GLY A 53 -55.26 -6.76 -3.52
CA GLY A 53 -55.46 -7.51 -4.77
C GLY A 53 -54.21 -8.23 -5.27
N ASN A 54 -53.05 -7.99 -4.65
CA ASN A 54 -51.81 -8.66 -4.99
C ASN A 54 -51.68 -9.93 -4.15
N LYS A 55 -51.95 -11.07 -4.78
CA LYS A 55 -51.68 -12.41 -4.26
C LYS A 55 -50.28 -12.92 -4.66
N GLY A 56 -49.40 -11.98 -5.01
CA GLY A 56 -48.05 -12.28 -5.48
C GLY A 56 -47.13 -12.40 -4.27
N ASP A 57 -46.70 -13.63 -3.99
CA ASP A 57 -45.90 -13.95 -2.80
C ASP A 57 -44.38 -13.91 -3.05
N LEU A 58 -43.98 -13.45 -4.24
CA LEU A 58 -42.59 -13.20 -4.60
C LEU A 58 -42.32 -11.70 -4.57
N PHE A 59 -41.49 -11.26 -3.63
CA PHE A 59 -40.98 -9.90 -3.62
C PHE A 59 -39.67 -9.84 -4.39
N THR A 60 -39.58 -8.83 -5.23
CA THR A 60 -38.39 -8.53 -6.01
C THR A 60 -38.06 -7.06 -5.84
N VAL A 61 -36.98 -6.61 -6.48
CA VAL A 61 -36.63 -5.20 -6.61
C VAL A 61 -37.85 -4.33 -6.98
N ASN A 62 -38.69 -4.77 -7.93
CA ASN A 62 -39.86 -4.01 -8.40
C ASN A 62 -40.99 -3.86 -7.36
N SER A 63 -40.94 -4.59 -6.24
CA SER A 63 -41.91 -4.47 -5.16
C SER A 63 -41.68 -3.23 -4.29
N PHE A 64 -40.52 -2.57 -4.42
CA PHE A 64 -40.16 -1.38 -3.65
C PHE A 64 -40.20 -0.12 -4.52
N THR A 65 -40.62 1.01 -3.95
CA THR A 65 -40.59 2.31 -4.62
C THR A 65 -39.19 2.91 -4.62
N SER A 66 -38.82 3.62 -5.70
CA SER A 66 -37.48 4.21 -5.91
C SER A 66 -36.95 5.01 -4.72
N ASP A 67 -37.83 5.77 -4.07
CA ASP A 67 -37.44 6.73 -3.02
C ASP A 67 -36.88 6.05 -1.76
N ARG A 68 -37.13 4.75 -1.63
CA ARG A 68 -36.85 3.96 -0.43
C ARG A 68 -35.58 3.12 -0.58
N TYR A 69 -35.02 3.07 -1.78
CA TYR A 69 -33.80 2.34 -2.12
C TYR A 69 -32.54 2.89 -1.46
N SER A 70 -32.56 4.06 -0.84
CA SER A 70 -31.37 4.56 -0.14
C SER A 70 -31.31 4.12 1.32
N LYS A 71 -32.47 3.92 2.00
CA LYS A 71 -32.51 3.90 3.47
C LYS A 71 -33.34 2.78 4.09
N ASP A 72 -34.46 2.40 3.47
CA ASP A 72 -35.52 1.71 4.21
C ASP A 72 -35.63 0.22 3.90
N ILE A 73 -34.97 -0.23 2.83
CA ILE A 73 -34.99 -1.64 2.41
C ILE A 73 -34.36 -2.53 3.48
N ALA A 74 -35.02 -3.64 3.76
CA ALA A 74 -34.57 -4.59 4.75
C ALA A 74 -33.36 -5.39 4.28
N TYR A 75 -32.53 -5.81 5.23
CA TYR A 75 -31.52 -6.84 5.02
C TYR A 75 -32.06 -8.17 5.54
N VAL A 76 -31.95 -9.21 4.71
CA VAL A 76 -32.34 -10.58 5.01
C VAL A 76 -31.06 -11.40 5.00
N THR A 77 -30.59 -11.83 6.16
CA THR A 77 -29.39 -12.70 6.26
C THR A 77 -28.07 -12.06 5.78
N GLY A 78 -28.01 -10.73 5.71
CA GLY A 78 -26.84 -9.98 5.23
C GLY A 78 -26.99 -9.50 3.79
N ASP A 79 -27.87 -10.11 3.01
CA ASP A 79 -28.22 -9.65 1.67
C ASP A 79 -29.39 -8.68 1.74
N ARG A 80 -29.42 -7.73 0.82
CA ARG A 80 -30.51 -6.77 0.75
C ARG A 80 -31.74 -7.41 0.12
N ALA A 81 -32.93 -7.06 0.61
CA ALA A 81 -34.19 -7.64 0.10
C ALA A 81 -34.41 -7.37 -1.42
N THR A 82 -33.75 -6.36 -2.00
CA THR A 82 -33.78 -6.10 -3.45
C THR A 82 -32.98 -7.09 -4.28
N ASP A 83 -31.95 -7.68 -3.68
CA ASP A 83 -30.94 -8.48 -4.38
C ASP A 83 -31.27 -9.98 -4.30
N ILE A 84 -32.37 -10.31 -3.61
CA ILE A 84 -32.90 -11.65 -3.46
C ILE A 84 -34.29 -11.76 -4.10
N LEU A 85 -34.60 -12.97 -4.56
CA LEU A 85 -35.96 -13.37 -4.88
C LEU A 85 -36.63 -13.85 -3.59
N ASP A 86 -37.38 -12.97 -2.94
CA ASP A 86 -37.95 -13.25 -1.61
C ASP A 86 -39.32 -13.93 -1.73
N SER A 87 -39.31 -15.25 -1.53
CA SER A 87 -40.49 -16.12 -1.52
C SER A 87 -40.90 -16.56 -0.10
N ARG A 88 -40.31 -15.95 0.94
CA ARG A 88 -40.57 -16.35 2.32
C ARG A 88 -42.04 -16.08 2.68
N PRO A 89 -42.72 -17.01 3.37
CA PRO A 89 -44.08 -16.79 3.83
C PRO A 89 -44.13 -15.62 4.83
N ARG A 90 -45.20 -14.83 4.70
CA ARG A 90 -45.48 -13.68 5.54
C ARG A 90 -46.44 -14.08 6.65
N VAL A 91 -46.14 -13.61 7.85
CA VAL A 91 -47.05 -13.76 8.99
C VAL A 91 -48.24 -12.83 8.78
N LYS A 92 -49.44 -13.36 9.00
CA LYS A 92 -50.71 -12.64 8.88
C LYS A 92 -50.78 -11.51 9.90
N GLU A 93 -51.54 -10.47 9.61
CA GLU A 93 -51.75 -9.38 10.58
C GLU A 93 -52.33 -9.92 11.89
N PHE A 94 -51.72 -9.51 13.02
CA PHE A 94 -52.12 -9.96 14.33
C PHE A 94 -53.44 -9.30 14.76
N ASN A 95 -54.43 -10.11 15.14
CA ASN A 95 -55.67 -9.58 15.72
C ASN A 95 -55.53 -9.45 17.25
N PRO A 96 -55.50 -8.21 17.81
CA PRO A 96 -55.33 -7.98 19.25
C PRO A 96 -56.51 -8.44 20.10
N ALA A 97 -57.63 -8.84 19.50
CA ALA A 97 -58.74 -9.46 20.22
C ALA A 97 -58.48 -10.92 20.63
N THR A 98 -57.44 -11.56 20.07
CA THR A 98 -57.08 -12.95 20.42
C THR A 98 -56.25 -13.01 21.71
N SER A 99 -56.46 -14.06 22.51
CA SER A 99 -55.72 -14.26 23.76
C SER A 99 -54.34 -14.87 23.48
N GLY A 100 -53.30 -14.07 23.60
CA GLY A 100 -51.91 -14.52 23.67
C GLY A 100 -50.93 -13.64 22.91
N SER A 101 -49.63 -13.89 23.08
CA SER A 101 -48.58 -13.07 22.46
C SER A 101 -48.45 -13.36 20.96
N PRO A 102 -48.33 -12.34 20.09
CA PRO A 102 -48.04 -12.53 18.66
C PRO A 102 -46.70 -13.22 18.41
N PHE A 103 -45.77 -13.16 19.37
CA PHE A 103 -44.46 -13.79 19.28
C PHE A 103 -44.45 -15.26 19.70
N SER A 104 -45.59 -15.80 20.16
CA SER A 104 -45.72 -17.22 20.46
C SER A 104 -45.91 -18.02 19.17
N PHE A 105 -45.18 -19.12 19.02
CA PHE A 105 -45.27 -19.98 17.84
C PHE A 105 -46.71 -20.48 17.58
N ALA A 106 -47.46 -20.82 18.64
CA ALA A 106 -48.82 -21.33 18.52
C ALA A 106 -49.83 -20.30 18.00
N ASN A 107 -49.52 -19.00 18.12
CA ASN A 107 -50.40 -17.91 17.70
C ASN A 107 -49.94 -17.27 16.37
N ARG A 108 -48.90 -17.81 15.74
CA ARG A 108 -48.38 -17.32 14.47
C ARG A 108 -49.12 -18.01 13.33
N GLU A 109 -49.99 -17.26 12.66
CA GLU A 109 -50.65 -17.66 11.42
C GLU A 109 -49.92 -17.03 10.22
N PHE A 110 -49.86 -17.74 9.10
CA PHE A 110 -49.34 -17.21 7.84
C PHE A 110 -50.50 -16.80 6.93
N GLU A 111 -50.24 -15.88 6.00
CA GLU A 111 -51.19 -15.60 4.92
C GLU A 111 -51.47 -16.87 4.09
N GLU A 112 -52.64 -16.94 3.42
CA GLU A 112 -53.12 -18.15 2.73
C GLU A 112 -52.16 -18.71 1.66
N THR A 113 -52.40 -19.97 1.28
CA THR A 113 -51.53 -20.85 0.47
C THR A 113 -50.87 -20.18 -0.73
N ASN A 114 -49.55 -20.03 -0.63
CA ASN A 114 -48.68 -19.59 -1.71
C ASN A 114 -48.62 -20.65 -2.84
N PRO A 115 -48.99 -20.31 -4.09
CA PRO A 115 -48.90 -21.24 -5.22
C PRO A 115 -47.47 -21.43 -5.75
N PHE A 116 -46.51 -20.61 -5.32
CA PHE A 116 -45.11 -20.55 -5.74
C PHE A 116 -44.14 -20.85 -4.59
N VAL A 117 -44.48 -21.83 -3.73
CA VAL A 117 -43.54 -22.32 -2.71
C VAL A 117 -42.40 -23.05 -3.41
N ILE A 118 -41.18 -22.52 -3.30
CA ILE A 118 -39.98 -23.18 -3.83
C ILE A 118 -39.76 -24.46 -3.03
N THR A 119 -40.03 -25.60 -3.66
CA THR A 119 -39.82 -26.91 -3.03
C THR A 119 -38.43 -27.46 -3.38
N PRO A 120 -37.77 -28.20 -2.47
CA PRO A 120 -36.53 -28.90 -2.81
C PRO A 120 -36.76 -29.86 -3.99
N ASN A 121 -35.79 -29.92 -4.91
CA ASN A 121 -35.82 -30.71 -6.15
C ASN A 121 -36.77 -30.20 -7.25
N GLU A 122 -37.23 -28.95 -7.16
CA GLU A 122 -37.95 -28.28 -8.25
C GLU A 122 -37.00 -27.38 -9.05
N SER A 123 -37.25 -27.27 -10.37
CA SER A 123 -36.50 -26.37 -11.25
C SER A 123 -37.35 -25.14 -11.57
N SER A 124 -36.73 -23.96 -11.44
CA SER A 124 -37.32 -22.68 -11.84
C SER A 124 -36.48 -22.06 -12.92
N ILE A 125 -37.12 -21.61 -14.01
CA ILE A 125 -36.47 -20.87 -15.08
C ILE A 125 -36.70 -19.39 -14.80
N LEU A 126 -35.62 -18.62 -14.63
CA LEU A 126 -35.67 -17.20 -14.34
C LEU A 126 -34.81 -16.42 -15.33
N GLY A 127 -35.35 -15.30 -15.81
CA GLY A 127 -34.61 -14.27 -16.52
C GLY A 127 -34.39 -13.09 -15.59
N TYR A 128 -33.16 -12.59 -15.52
CA TYR A 128 -32.82 -11.43 -14.71
C TYR A 128 -32.02 -10.43 -15.55
N SER A 129 -32.07 -9.17 -15.13
CA SER A 129 -31.25 -8.11 -15.69
C SER A 129 -30.62 -7.38 -14.52
N PHE A 130 -29.33 -7.11 -14.62
CA PHE A 130 -28.55 -6.49 -13.57
C PHE A 130 -27.69 -5.38 -14.14
N TYR A 131 -27.35 -4.42 -13.28
CA TYR A 131 -26.45 -3.33 -13.65
C TYR A 131 -25.01 -3.84 -13.62
N LEU A 132 -24.24 -3.44 -14.62
CA LEU A 132 -22.83 -3.77 -14.73
C LEU A 132 -21.97 -2.61 -14.22
N PRO A 133 -20.82 -2.89 -13.58
CA PRO A 133 -19.88 -1.85 -13.21
C PRO A 133 -19.30 -1.16 -14.45
N ARG A 134 -18.76 0.04 -14.26
CA ARG A 134 -18.21 0.88 -15.32
C ARG A 134 -17.02 1.67 -14.81
N ILE A 135 -16.05 1.91 -15.67
CA ILE A 135 -14.92 2.80 -15.36
C ILE A 135 -14.99 4.01 -16.29
N ASP A 136 -15.06 5.20 -15.72
CA ASP A 136 -15.06 6.47 -16.43
C ASP A 136 -13.70 7.18 -16.24
N ARG A 137 -13.34 8.05 -17.18
CA ARG A 137 -12.13 8.88 -17.11
C ARG A 137 -12.49 10.36 -17.18
N LEU A 138 -11.85 11.15 -16.32
CA LEU A 138 -11.95 12.59 -16.31
C LEU A 138 -10.69 13.19 -16.92
N VAL A 139 -10.86 13.95 -18.01
CA VAL A 139 -9.75 14.51 -18.79
C VAL A 139 -9.92 16.02 -18.95
N ILE A 140 -8.81 16.73 -19.07
CA ILE A 140 -8.75 18.13 -19.53
C ILE A 140 -8.18 18.14 -20.94
N ASP A 141 -8.90 18.75 -21.87
CA ASP A 141 -8.46 18.98 -23.24
C ASP A 141 -7.53 20.21 -23.36
N GLU A 142 -6.87 20.38 -24.49
CA GLU A 142 -6.00 21.53 -24.80
C GLU A 142 -6.73 22.89 -24.73
N TYR A 143 -8.05 22.89 -24.90
CA TYR A 143 -8.93 24.05 -24.77
C TYR A 143 -9.39 24.32 -23.32
N GLU A 144 -8.74 23.71 -22.33
CA GLU A 144 -9.09 23.80 -20.90
C GLU A 144 -10.50 23.27 -20.57
N GLN A 145 -11.06 22.43 -21.46
CA GLN A 145 -12.38 21.83 -21.26
C GLN A 145 -12.26 20.53 -20.48
N VAL A 146 -12.97 20.44 -19.35
CA VAL A 146 -13.09 19.21 -18.58
C VAL A 146 -14.13 18.32 -19.25
N LYS A 147 -13.71 17.13 -19.68
CA LYS A 147 -14.56 16.13 -20.33
C LYS A 147 -14.57 14.84 -19.53
N LEU A 148 -15.76 14.28 -19.36
CA LEU A 148 -15.96 12.94 -18.81
C LEU A 148 -16.12 11.94 -19.96
N ILE A 149 -15.15 11.05 -20.12
CA ILE A 149 -15.21 9.94 -21.06
C ILE A 149 -15.82 8.76 -20.31
N LYS A 150 -17.06 8.41 -20.70
CA LYS A 150 -17.77 7.28 -20.11
C LYS A 150 -17.22 5.98 -20.70
N GLY A 151 -16.91 5.02 -19.83
CA GLY A 151 -16.54 3.67 -20.27
C GLY A 151 -17.73 2.87 -20.77
N GLU A 152 -17.46 1.65 -21.20
CA GLU A 152 -18.50 0.66 -21.45
C GLU A 152 -18.76 -0.13 -20.17
N SER A 153 -20.03 -0.40 -19.87
CA SER A 153 -20.42 -1.22 -18.72
C SER A 153 -20.18 -2.69 -19.04
N ALA A 154 -19.37 -3.36 -18.23
CA ALA A 154 -18.98 -4.76 -18.42
C ALA A 154 -18.77 -5.45 -17.06
N GLU A 155 -18.85 -6.79 -17.00
CA GLU A 155 -18.57 -7.54 -15.76
C GLU A 155 -17.13 -7.29 -15.25
N SER A 156 -16.19 -7.20 -16.19
CA SER A 156 -14.82 -6.75 -15.96
C SER A 156 -14.60 -5.46 -16.73
N PRO A 157 -14.90 -4.29 -16.15
CA PRO A 157 -14.83 -3.02 -16.86
C PRO A 157 -13.38 -2.65 -17.14
N VAL A 158 -13.13 -2.10 -18.33
CA VAL A 158 -11.83 -1.61 -18.75
C VAL A 158 -11.92 -0.08 -18.86
N PRO A 159 -10.92 0.69 -18.39
CA PRO A 159 -10.91 2.12 -18.59
C PRO A 159 -10.96 2.45 -20.10
N PRO A 160 -11.78 3.43 -20.53
CA PRO A 160 -11.86 3.81 -21.94
C PRO A 160 -10.50 4.30 -22.44
N THR A 161 -10.10 3.87 -23.63
CA THR A 161 -8.87 4.37 -24.27
C THR A 161 -9.04 5.84 -24.61
N GLU A 162 -8.10 6.67 -24.18
CA GLU A 162 -8.09 8.08 -24.57
C GLU A 162 -7.59 8.22 -26.00
N VAL A 163 -8.36 8.96 -26.80
CA VAL A 163 -8.04 9.29 -28.19
C VAL A 163 -7.98 10.81 -28.28
N GLY A 164 -6.79 11.38 -28.13
CA GLY A 164 -6.57 12.83 -28.27
C GLY A 164 -5.41 13.39 -27.43
N ASN A 165 -5.16 14.70 -27.58
CA ASN A 165 -4.20 15.47 -26.77
C ASN A 165 -4.86 15.95 -25.46
N ALA A 166 -5.30 15.02 -24.62
CA ALA A 166 -5.92 15.34 -23.34
C ALA A 166 -5.03 14.90 -22.16
N MET A 167 -5.15 15.60 -21.04
CA MET A 167 -4.49 15.30 -19.79
C MET A 167 -5.47 14.61 -18.84
N GLU A 168 -5.10 13.45 -18.34
CA GLU A 168 -5.94 12.63 -17.47
C GLU A 168 -5.89 13.11 -16.03
N ILE A 169 -7.00 13.54 -15.45
CA ILE A 169 -7.04 13.97 -14.04
C ILE A 169 -7.41 12.82 -13.14
N ALA A 170 -8.43 12.03 -13.50
CA ALA A 170 -9.01 11.06 -12.60
C ALA A 170 -9.56 9.80 -13.28
N GLN A 171 -9.21 8.67 -12.68
CA GLN A 171 -9.89 7.39 -12.62
C GLN A 171 -11.24 7.44 -11.88
N ILE A 172 -12.41 7.19 -12.46
CA ILE A 172 -13.65 6.98 -11.67
C ILE A 172 -14.14 5.54 -11.89
N THR A 173 -14.04 4.71 -10.87
CA THR A 173 -14.58 3.34 -10.88
C THR A 173 -15.96 3.34 -10.24
N LEU A 174 -16.98 3.01 -11.01
CA LEU A 174 -18.37 2.91 -10.58
C LEU A 174 -18.73 1.43 -10.34
N PRO A 175 -19.15 1.07 -9.12
CA PRO A 175 -19.68 -0.27 -8.84
C PRO A 175 -20.99 -0.54 -9.59
N PRO A 176 -21.40 -1.82 -9.71
CA PRO A 176 -22.71 -2.14 -10.29
C PRO A 176 -23.81 -1.61 -9.39
N TYR A 177 -24.71 -0.79 -9.94
CA TYR A 177 -25.78 -0.10 -9.23
C TYR A 177 -25.29 0.76 -8.05
N LEU A 178 -25.23 2.07 -8.28
CA LEU A 178 -24.78 3.05 -7.29
C LEU A 178 -25.93 3.40 -6.33
N TYR A 179 -25.89 2.90 -5.10
CA TYR A 179 -26.87 3.24 -4.06
C TYR A 179 -26.56 4.60 -3.41
N ASP A 180 -25.27 4.87 -3.14
CA ASP A 180 -24.80 6.14 -2.61
C ASP A 180 -23.84 6.81 -3.60
N VAL A 181 -24.30 7.91 -4.17
CA VAL A 181 -23.54 8.71 -5.13
C VAL A 181 -22.30 9.37 -4.54
N VAL A 182 -22.17 9.44 -3.21
CA VAL A 182 -21.08 10.16 -2.53
C VAL A 182 -19.96 9.23 -2.08
N GLN A 183 -20.28 8.07 -1.50
CA GLN A 183 -19.28 7.20 -0.86
C GLN A 183 -18.85 6.00 -1.71
N GLU A 184 -19.71 5.50 -2.59
CA GLU A 184 -19.45 4.28 -3.36
C GLU A 184 -18.53 4.47 -4.59
N PRO A 185 -18.56 5.60 -5.32
CA PRO A 185 -17.64 5.82 -6.42
C PRO A 185 -16.19 5.87 -5.93
N GLN A 186 -15.33 5.01 -6.50
CA GLN A 186 -13.90 5.06 -6.21
C GLN A 186 -13.21 5.99 -7.20
N ILE A 187 -12.71 7.13 -6.70
CA ILE A 187 -12.02 8.12 -7.51
C ILE A 187 -10.51 8.01 -7.28
N ARG A 188 -9.77 7.64 -8.32
CA ARG A 188 -8.30 7.63 -8.34
C ARG A 188 -7.80 8.84 -9.09
N MET A 189 -7.21 9.80 -8.38
CA MET A 189 -6.57 10.96 -9.01
C MET A 189 -5.19 10.60 -9.58
N PHE A 190 -4.86 11.17 -10.73
CA PHE A 190 -3.53 11.12 -11.33
C PHE A 190 -2.75 12.40 -11.02
N ASP A 191 -1.47 12.25 -10.69
CA ASP A 191 -0.58 13.37 -10.40
C ASP A 191 0.14 13.81 -11.68
N ASN A 192 -0.32 14.90 -12.28
CA ASN A 192 0.30 15.52 -13.46
C ASN A 192 1.22 16.68 -13.09
N ARG A 193 2.09 16.48 -12.10
CA ARG A 193 3.09 17.48 -11.73
C ARG A 193 4.12 17.67 -12.83
N ARG A 194 4.23 18.92 -13.27
CA ARG A 194 5.28 19.37 -14.19
C ARG A 194 6.53 19.71 -13.37
N PHE A 195 7.68 19.16 -13.76
CA PHE A 195 8.97 19.57 -13.24
C PHE A 195 9.64 20.49 -14.26
N THR A 196 10.17 21.63 -13.80
CA THR A 196 11.02 22.46 -14.66
C THR A 196 12.45 21.90 -14.68
N MET A 197 13.25 22.26 -15.69
CA MET A 197 14.67 21.86 -15.73
C MET A 197 15.45 22.33 -14.50
N ARG A 198 15.04 23.46 -13.89
CA ARG A 198 15.63 23.94 -12.62
C ARG A 198 15.31 22.98 -11.47
N ASP A 199 14.08 22.50 -11.39
CA ASP A 199 13.65 21.57 -10.35
C ASP A 199 14.32 20.20 -10.52
N ILE A 200 14.44 19.74 -11.77
CA ILE A 200 15.16 18.51 -12.11
C ILE A 200 16.63 18.63 -11.70
N GLY A 201 17.30 19.75 -12.01
CA GLY A 201 18.69 19.98 -11.59
C GLY A 201 18.87 20.07 -10.07
N ALA A 202 17.86 20.56 -9.34
CA ALA A 202 17.88 20.54 -7.87
C ALA A 202 17.72 19.12 -7.30
N LEU A 203 16.88 18.29 -7.93
CA LEU A 203 16.72 16.88 -7.59
C LEU A 203 17.99 16.08 -7.89
N GLU A 204 18.60 16.30 -9.05
CA GLU A 204 19.86 15.67 -9.47
C GLU A 204 20.96 15.90 -8.44
N LYS A 205 21.22 17.16 -8.05
CA LYS A 205 22.18 17.50 -6.99
C LYS A 205 21.87 16.81 -5.66
N ARG A 206 20.59 16.71 -5.32
CA ARG A 206 20.17 16.08 -4.06
C ARG A 206 20.37 14.57 -4.10
N ILE A 207 20.16 13.93 -5.26
CA ILE A 207 20.41 12.51 -5.48
C ILE A 207 21.91 12.23 -5.45
N GLU A 208 22.73 13.04 -6.13
CA GLU A 208 24.18 12.93 -6.09
C GLU A 208 24.72 13.00 -4.65
N ASN A 209 24.28 14.00 -3.88
CA ASN A 209 24.66 14.11 -2.47
C ASN A 209 24.19 12.92 -1.62
N LEU A 210 23.00 12.36 -1.91
CA LEU A 210 22.51 11.17 -1.22
C LEU A 210 23.35 9.93 -1.57
N GLU A 211 23.74 9.78 -2.83
CA GLU A 211 24.61 8.69 -3.27
C GLU A 211 25.98 8.79 -2.58
N GLU A 212 26.58 9.98 -2.54
CA GLU A 212 27.86 10.20 -1.87
C GLU A 212 27.76 9.87 -0.37
N PHE A 213 26.77 10.43 0.33
CA PHE A 213 26.60 10.21 1.77
C PHE A 213 26.30 8.75 2.11
N THR A 214 25.48 8.06 1.31
CA THR A 214 25.17 6.64 1.53
C THR A 214 26.40 5.77 1.27
N SER A 215 27.20 6.08 0.23
CA SER A 215 28.46 5.37 -0.04
C SER A 215 29.47 5.53 1.09
N LEU A 216 29.65 6.75 1.62
CA LEU A 216 30.54 7.02 2.74
C LEU A 216 30.05 6.35 4.02
N SER A 217 28.75 6.42 4.31
CA SER A 217 28.15 5.78 5.49
C SER A 217 28.31 4.25 5.47
N ALA A 218 28.16 3.62 4.31
CA ALA A 218 28.38 2.18 4.15
C ALA A 218 29.83 1.80 4.43
N LEU A 219 30.78 2.53 3.84
CA LEU A 219 32.20 2.31 4.08
C LEU A 219 32.60 2.62 5.53
N GLU A 220 31.94 3.58 6.18
CA GLU A 220 32.17 3.89 7.61
C GLU A 220 31.72 2.74 8.50
N LEU A 221 30.60 2.12 8.19
CA LEU A 221 30.14 0.93 8.89
C LEU A 221 31.10 -0.25 8.68
N ASP A 222 31.53 -0.51 7.45
CA ASP A 222 32.47 -1.60 7.14
C ASP A 222 33.80 -1.41 7.89
N THR A 223 34.38 -0.21 7.83
CA THR A 223 35.65 0.10 8.52
C THR A 223 35.52 0.11 10.04
N LYS A 224 34.35 0.48 10.58
CA LYS A 224 34.03 0.36 12.01
C LYS A 224 33.99 -1.11 12.45
N THR A 225 33.43 -1.99 11.62
CA THR A 225 33.37 -3.44 11.92
C THR A 225 34.67 -4.19 11.70
N LEU A 226 35.58 -3.66 10.86
CA LEU A 226 36.89 -4.26 10.60
C LEU A 226 37.67 -4.45 11.91
N GLU A 227 38.13 -5.66 12.22
CA GLU A 227 38.99 -5.91 13.38
C GLU A 227 40.44 -6.08 12.94
N VAL A 228 41.37 -5.31 13.52
CA VAL A 228 42.81 -5.48 13.30
C VAL A 228 43.39 -6.14 14.54
N LYS A 229 43.89 -7.37 14.38
CA LYS A 229 44.43 -8.18 15.48
C LYS A 229 45.95 -8.05 15.57
N ASP A 230 46.48 -8.08 16.79
CA ASP A 230 47.93 -8.16 17.05
C ASP A 230 48.45 -9.60 16.89
N ALA A 231 49.76 -9.81 17.04
CA ALA A 231 50.42 -11.12 17.03
C ALA A 231 49.79 -12.12 18.02
N ASP A 232 49.19 -11.63 19.11
CA ASP A 232 48.50 -12.42 20.14
C ASP A 232 46.98 -12.60 19.88
N GLY A 233 46.47 -12.14 18.74
CA GLY A 233 45.06 -12.31 18.35
C GLY A 233 44.06 -11.36 19.02
N LEU A 234 44.52 -10.43 19.85
CA LEU A 234 43.73 -9.37 20.48
C LEU A 234 43.53 -8.18 19.54
N ASN A 235 42.38 -7.51 19.65
CA ASN A 235 42.09 -6.31 18.85
C ASN A 235 43.01 -5.15 19.24
N ARG A 236 43.74 -4.59 18.27
CA ARG A 236 44.52 -3.38 18.46
C ARG A 236 43.61 -2.19 18.72
N PHE A 237 44.01 -1.34 19.66
CA PHE A 237 43.34 -0.08 19.92
C PHE A 237 43.39 0.83 18.68
N LYS A 238 42.23 1.35 18.25
CA LYS A 238 42.10 2.32 17.16
C LYS A 238 41.79 3.70 17.74
N THR A 239 42.58 4.71 17.37
CA THR A 239 42.35 6.11 17.78
C THR A 239 41.30 6.81 16.91
N GLY A 240 41.01 6.27 15.74
CA GLY A 240 40.04 6.77 14.78
C GLY A 240 40.23 6.09 13.43
N PHE A 241 39.32 6.33 12.49
CA PHE A 241 39.47 5.89 11.10
C PHE A 241 38.89 6.95 10.16
N VAL A 242 39.42 7.01 8.95
CA VAL A 242 38.94 7.87 7.86
C VAL A 242 38.56 6.97 6.72
N VAL A 243 37.52 7.36 6.00
CA VAL A 243 36.85 6.52 5.02
C VAL A 243 36.75 7.29 3.71
N ASN A 244 37.08 6.64 2.60
CA ASN A 244 36.99 7.23 1.28
C ASN A 244 36.67 6.12 0.25
N ASN A 245 35.89 6.46 -0.77
CA ASN A 245 35.56 5.55 -1.88
C ASN A 245 36.58 5.59 -3.04
N PHE A 246 37.62 6.42 -2.93
CA PHE A 246 38.70 6.60 -3.91
C PHE A 246 38.22 6.90 -5.35
N LYS A 247 37.01 7.47 -5.49
CA LYS A 247 36.43 7.85 -6.79
C LYS A 247 37.19 9.01 -7.45
N ASN A 248 37.89 9.81 -6.68
CA ASN A 248 38.73 10.89 -7.18
C ASN A 248 39.98 11.05 -6.32
N ARG A 249 40.98 11.77 -6.85
CA ARG A 249 42.23 12.08 -6.16
C ARG A 249 42.14 13.33 -5.28
N SER A 250 40.95 13.94 -5.15
CA SER A 250 40.78 15.24 -4.47
C SER A 250 41.10 15.21 -2.98
N PHE A 251 41.05 14.02 -2.37
CA PHE A 251 41.34 13.82 -0.95
C PHE A 251 42.84 13.94 -0.62
N ILE A 252 43.72 13.78 -1.61
CA ILE A 252 45.17 13.77 -1.39
C ILE A 252 45.78 15.02 -1.99
N ASP A 253 46.62 15.71 -1.21
CA ASP A 253 47.48 16.77 -1.70
C ASP A 253 48.75 16.18 -2.32
N PHE A 254 48.99 16.49 -3.60
CA PHE A 254 50.15 16.05 -4.37
C PHE A 254 51.17 17.18 -4.58
N SER A 255 51.10 18.26 -3.79
CA SER A 255 52.07 19.35 -3.86
C SER A 255 53.51 18.83 -3.65
N ASN A 256 54.46 19.32 -4.46
CA ASN A 256 55.86 18.88 -4.38
C ASN A 256 56.53 19.27 -3.04
N ASP A 257 56.02 20.31 -2.37
CA ASP A 257 56.57 20.85 -1.13
C ASP A 257 55.63 20.54 0.03
N GLY A 258 55.69 19.29 0.52
CA GLY A 258 54.91 18.82 1.68
C GLY A 258 53.70 17.93 1.39
N GLY A 259 53.46 17.57 0.12
CA GLY A 259 52.38 16.66 -0.27
C GLY A 259 52.59 15.22 0.19
N SER A 260 51.52 14.43 0.08
CA SER A 260 51.51 13.02 0.43
C SER A 260 52.32 12.19 -0.57
N ARG A 261 53.06 11.19 -0.06
CA ARG A 261 53.79 10.22 -0.90
C ARG A 261 52.88 9.09 -1.42
N CYS A 262 51.64 9.00 -0.92
CA CYS A 262 50.66 7.99 -1.32
C CYS A 262 49.97 8.39 -2.63
N ASP A 263 49.68 7.43 -3.52
CA ASP A 263 48.86 7.67 -4.71
C ASP A 263 47.50 6.96 -4.60
N VAL A 264 46.54 7.35 -5.43
CA VAL A 264 45.23 6.70 -5.53
C VAL A 264 45.01 6.26 -6.97
N ASN A 265 44.77 4.96 -7.13
CA ASN A 265 44.30 4.41 -8.40
C ASN A 265 42.77 4.54 -8.47
N VAL A 266 42.30 5.45 -9.32
CA VAL A 266 40.87 5.76 -9.47
C VAL A 266 40.12 4.65 -10.23
N GLU A 267 40.81 3.88 -11.07
CA GLU A 267 40.21 2.78 -11.82
C GLU A 267 39.94 1.57 -10.92
N THR A 268 40.93 1.19 -10.10
CA THR A 268 40.79 0.07 -9.14
C THR A 268 40.18 0.50 -7.81
N ARG A 269 40.05 1.80 -7.54
CA ARG A 269 39.56 2.40 -6.28
C ARG A 269 40.39 1.97 -5.06
N GLU A 270 41.70 1.99 -5.23
CA GLU A 270 42.64 1.58 -4.19
C GLU A 270 43.68 2.67 -3.92
N LEU A 271 44.09 2.76 -2.65
CA LEU A 271 45.21 3.61 -2.24
C LEU A 271 46.52 2.84 -2.35
N ILE A 272 47.48 3.41 -3.05
CA ILE A 272 48.84 2.91 -3.19
C ILE A 272 49.68 3.57 -2.11
N SER A 273 50.05 2.81 -1.08
CA SER A 273 50.95 3.28 -0.03
C SER A 273 52.38 3.42 -0.57
N ALA A 274 53.05 4.53 -0.23
CA ALA A 274 54.48 4.66 -0.48
C ALA A 274 55.25 3.61 0.33
N VAL A 275 56.05 2.79 -0.36
CA VAL A 275 56.97 1.86 0.28
C VAL A 275 58.37 2.44 0.12
N ASP A 276 59.01 2.80 1.23
CA ASP A 276 60.41 3.23 1.20
C ASP A 276 61.29 1.98 1.34
N PHE A 277 62.05 1.66 0.30
CA PHE A 277 63.01 0.56 0.33
C PHE A 277 64.38 1.13 0.67
N TRP A 278 64.85 0.89 1.89
CA TRP A 278 66.27 1.05 2.18
C TRP A 278 67.05 -0.07 1.50
N SER A 279 67.61 0.24 0.32
CA SER A 279 68.62 -0.60 -0.31
C SER A 279 70.01 -0.15 0.17
N MET A 280 70.80 -1.09 0.69
CA MET A 280 72.24 -0.86 0.90
C MET A 280 72.94 -0.99 -0.45
N ARG A 281 73.93 -0.13 -0.72
CA ARG A 281 74.78 -0.26 -1.91
C ARG A 281 75.55 -1.57 -1.82
N ALA A 282 75.47 -2.40 -2.86
CA ALA A 282 76.31 -3.57 -2.98
C ALA A 282 77.78 -3.13 -3.14
N GLU A 283 78.63 -3.52 -2.20
CA GLU A 283 80.08 -3.32 -2.28
C GLU A 283 80.75 -4.59 -2.83
N LEU A 284 81.82 -4.41 -3.62
CA LEU A 284 82.59 -5.52 -4.16
C LEU A 284 83.43 -6.15 -3.05
N ALA A 285 83.25 -7.46 -2.82
CA ALA A 285 84.12 -8.22 -1.93
C ALA A 285 85.52 -8.38 -2.55
N LEU A 286 86.50 -7.65 -2.01
CA LEU A 286 87.91 -7.77 -2.38
C LEU A 286 88.54 -9.01 -1.74
N ASN A 287 89.65 -9.48 -2.31
CA ASN A 287 90.43 -10.56 -1.72
C ASN A 287 90.90 -10.14 -0.30
N PRO A 288 90.74 -11.00 0.74
CA PRO A 288 91.06 -10.66 2.13
C PRO A 288 92.55 -10.31 2.37
N ASN A 289 93.44 -10.61 1.42
CA ASN A 289 94.85 -10.21 1.48
C ASN A 289 95.10 -8.76 1.03
N ILE A 290 94.07 -8.05 0.55
CA ILE A 290 94.17 -6.65 0.10
C ILE A 290 93.59 -5.77 1.19
N ASP A 291 94.40 -4.85 1.72
CA ASP A 291 93.94 -3.82 2.65
C ASP A 291 93.14 -2.74 1.91
N LEU A 292 91.87 -2.61 2.28
CA LEU A 292 90.91 -1.64 1.73
C LEU A 292 91.34 -0.18 1.94
N ALA A 293 92.13 0.12 2.98
CA ALA A 293 92.54 1.49 3.31
C ALA A 293 93.67 2.02 2.42
N SER A 294 94.48 1.13 1.83
CA SER A 294 95.64 1.49 0.98
C SER A 294 95.50 1.06 -0.47
N ALA A 295 94.42 0.35 -0.83
CA ALA A 295 94.24 -0.18 -2.17
C ALA A 295 93.79 0.91 -3.18
N ASP A 296 94.52 1.00 -4.29
CA ASP A 296 94.13 1.85 -5.42
C ASP A 296 92.92 1.24 -6.15
N LEU A 297 91.74 1.82 -5.92
CA LEU A 297 90.47 1.43 -6.50
C LEU A 297 90.39 1.68 -8.02
N ASN A 298 91.34 2.39 -8.63
CA ASN A 298 91.41 2.58 -10.07
C ASN A 298 92.29 1.52 -10.77
N SER A 299 92.80 0.55 -10.02
CA SER A 299 93.59 -0.55 -10.55
C SER A 299 92.79 -1.86 -10.64
N ASN A 300 93.31 -2.82 -11.41
CA ASN A 300 92.74 -4.16 -11.50
C ASN A 300 92.99 -4.94 -10.20
N LEU A 301 92.08 -4.82 -9.23
CA LEU A 301 92.15 -5.55 -7.96
C LEU A 301 91.56 -6.96 -8.08
N GLN A 302 92.16 -7.92 -7.37
CA GLN A 302 91.63 -9.27 -7.27
C GLN A 302 90.43 -9.29 -6.31
N LEU A 303 89.33 -9.89 -6.77
CA LEU A 303 88.11 -10.05 -5.99
C LEU A 303 88.17 -11.34 -5.16
N LEU A 304 87.24 -11.51 -4.23
CA LEU A 304 87.09 -12.73 -3.42
C LEU A 304 86.84 -13.97 -4.30
N ASP A 305 86.05 -13.81 -5.37
CA ASP A 305 85.82 -14.86 -6.37
C ASP A 305 86.88 -14.79 -7.46
N THR A 306 87.63 -15.89 -7.64
CA THR A 306 88.69 -16.03 -8.64
C THR A 306 88.19 -15.97 -10.09
N ASN A 307 86.88 -16.17 -10.33
CA ASN A 307 86.28 -16.09 -11.66
C ASN A 307 85.90 -14.67 -12.09
N CYS A 308 85.91 -13.71 -11.15
CA CYS A 308 85.57 -12.32 -11.42
C CYS A 308 86.82 -11.43 -11.31
N LYS A 309 87.02 -10.55 -12.30
CA LYS A 309 88.12 -9.57 -12.29
C LYS A 309 87.55 -8.18 -12.38
N LYS A 310 87.94 -7.30 -11.45
CA LYS A 310 87.71 -5.86 -11.60
C LYS A 310 88.61 -5.35 -12.72
N LYS A 311 88.00 -4.84 -13.81
CA LYS A 311 88.71 -4.10 -14.85
C LYS A 311 88.60 -2.62 -14.54
N ALA A 312 89.73 -1.93 -14.42
CA ALA A 312 89.80 -0.49 -14.44
C ALA A 312 89.27 0.02 -15.79
N ILE A 313 88.48 1.09 -15.73
CA ILE A 313 88.09 1.88 -16.90
C ILE A 313 89.03 3.08 -16.96
#